data_AF-A0AAW4WSD9-F1
#
_entry.id   AF-A0AAW4WSD9-F1
#
_cell.length_a   1.000
_cell.length_b   1.000
_cell.length_c   1.000
_cell.angle_alpha   90.00
_cell.angle_beta   90.00
_cell.angle_gamma   90.00
#
_symmetry.space_group_name_H-M   'P 1'
#
loop_
_entity.id
_entity.type
_entity.pdbx_description
1 polymer ?
#
loop_
_entity_poly.entity_id
_entity_poly.type
_entity_poly.pdbx_seq_one_letter_code
_entity_poly.pdbx_strand_id
1 'polypeptide(L)'
;MKLYVLVNDSKKRKELKNFKLVLNDENIITNIDELEKICKSADFSTEYYQEKSKEIDACYDEIIREMPKNMNEKEAVQYFLNWIKDNVEYDYSVYESSIEPYYDKLYENEVYADVSNKGCILDKRGICGGISIILSELCNRVGITAYPVFGTIKSDGTLIPHGWVAMRVDDSTYYIDPTYVCQTGEMDNLKMKNEMERIGDRQYQLEDSFEY
;
A
#
# COMPACT_ATOMS: atom_id res chain seq x y z
N MET A 1 -5.80 -6.15 -15.80
CA MET A 1 -4.65 -6.99 -15.42
C MET A 1 -3.63 -6.09 -14.74
N LYS A 2 -3.52 -6.13 -13.40
CA LYS A 2 -2.52 -5.35 -12.67
C LYS A 2 -1.22 -6.17 -12.67
N LEU A 3 -0.18 -5.66 -13.35
CA LEU A 3 1.10 -6.35 -13.50
C LEU A 3 2.05 -5.85 -12.40
N TYR A 4 2.32 -6.67 -11.39
CA TYR A 4 3.31 -6.37 -10.36
C TYR A 4 4.66 -6.93 -10.83
N VAL A 5 5.63 -6.06 -11.14
CA VAL A 5 6.94 -6.45 -11.69
C VAL A 5 8.03 -6.26 -10.63
N LEU A 6 8.80 -7.31 -10.37
CA LEU A 6 9.97 -7.34 -9.46
C LEU A 6 11.19 -7.75 -10.29
N VAL A 7 12.32 -7.03 -10.21
CA VAL A 7 13.52 -7.38 -10.98
C VAL A 7 14.68 -7.73 -10.05
N ASN A 8 15.02 -9.01 -9.99
CA ASN A 8 16.01 -9.57 -9.06
C ASN A 8 17.48 -9.47 -9.52
N ASP A 9 17.79 -8.63 -10.52
CA ASP A 9 19.14 -8.54 -11.11
C ASP A 9 19.71 -7.12 -10.97
N SER A 10 20.78 -6.97 -10.19
CA SER A 10 21.45 -5.69 -9.90
C SER A 10 21.95 -4.92 -11.13
N LYS A 11 22.32 -5.61 -12.22
CA LYS A 11 22.75 -4.95 -13.46
C LYS A 11 21.55 -4.37 -14.20
N LYS A 12 20.42 -5.10 -14.18
CA LYS A 12 19.16 -4.68 -14.80
C LYS A 12 18.44 -3.61 -13.99
N ARG A 13 18.61 -3.58 -12.67
CA ARG A 13 18.14 -2.47 -11.81
C ARG A 13 18.68 -1.12 -12.27
N LYS A 14 19.94 -1.05 -12.72
CA LYS A 14 20.55 0.17 -13.27
C LYS A 14 19.98 0.58 -14.64
N GLU A 15 19.57 -0.40 -15.45
CA GLU A 15 18.90 -0.17 -16.74
C GLU A 15 17.45 0.29 -16.53
N LEU A 16 16.71 -0.34 -15.62
CA LEU A 16 15.34 0.03 -15.24
C LEU A 16 15.26 1.39 -14.53
N LYS A 17 16.24 1.75 -13.70
CA LYS A 17 16.32 3.08 -13.06
C LYS A 17 16.31 4.24 -14.05
N ASN A 18 16.75 3.98 -15.28
CA ASN A 18 16.76 4.97 -16.37
C ASN A 18 15.66 4.70 -17.41
N PHE A 19 14.85 3.66 -17.23
CA PHE A 19 13.81 3.26 -18.17
C PHE A 19 12.53 4.06 -17.89
N LYS A 20 12.14 4.92 -18.83
CA LYS A 20 10.91 5.71 -18.72
C LYS A 20 9.80 5.03 -19.49
N LEU A 21 8.67 4.77 -18.84
CA LEU A 21 7.45 4.37 -19.53
C LEU A 21 6.95 5.53 -20.39
N VAL A 22 6.70 5.26 -21.66
CA VAL A 22 6.17 6.23 -22.61
C VAL A 22 4.71 5.88 -22.83
N LEU A 23 3.83 6.86 -22.60
CA LEU A 23 2.39 6.73 -22.82
C LEU A 23 2.03 7.45 -24.13
N ASN A 24 1.04 6.94 -24.86
CA ASN A 24 0.36 7.70 -25.90
C ASN A 24 -0.74 8.61 -25.29
N ASP A 25 -1.40 9.38 -26.14
CA ASP A 25 -2.50 10.30 -25.76
C ASP A 25 -3.72 9.58 -25.15
N GLU A 26 -3.78 8.25 -25.27
CA GLU A 26 -4.83 7.38 -24.71
C GLU A 26 -4.37 6.66 -23.42
N ASN A 27 -3.22 7.04 -22.85
CA ASN A 27 -2.60 6.42 -21.67
C ASN A 27 -2.20 4.95 -21.85
N ILE A 28 -1.90 4.52 -23.08
CA ILE A 28 -1.39 3.19 -23.40
C ILE A 28 0.15 3.24 -23.44
N ILE A 29 0.81 2.29 -22.76
CA ILE A 29 2.27 2.17 -22.74
C ILE A 29 2.76 1.74 -24.13
N THR A 30 3.53 2.58 -24.80
CA THR A 30 3.99 2.36 -26.18
C THR A 30 5.34 1.67 -26.28
N ASN A 31 6.15 1.71 -25.21
CA ASN A 31 7.48 1.08 -25.16
C ASN A 31 7.51 -0.19 -24.31
N ILE A 32 6.38 -0.89 -24.21
CA ILE A 32 6.26 -2.13 -23.43
C ILE A 32 7.22 -3.22 -23.93
N ASP A 33 7.44 -3.31 -25.24
CA ASP A 33 8.37 -4.29 -25.84
C ASP A 33 9.83 -4.08 -25.41
N GLU A 34 10.21 -2.85 -25.07
CA GLU A 34 11.55 -2.54 -24.57
C GLU A 34 11.70 -2.95 -23.10
N LEU A 35 10.64 -2.71 -22.29
CA LEU A 35 10.56 -3.24 -20.93
C LEU A 35 10.65 -4.77 -20.96
N GLU A 36 9.91 -5.43 -21.86
CA GLU A 36 9.95 -6.88 -22.02
C GLU A 36 11.33 -7.40 -22.42
N LYS A 37 12.10 -6.68 -23.24
CA LYS A 37 13.48 -7.07 -23.61
C LYS A 37 14.44 -7.00 -22.43
N ILE A 38 14.33 -5.97 -21.60
CA ILE A 38 15.10 -5.84 -20.36
C ILE A 38 14.73 -6.97 -19.40
N CYS A 39 13.43 -7.31 -19.32
CA CYS A 39 12.94 -8.39 -18.48
C CYS A 39 13.28 -9.79 -19.01
N LYS A 40 13.36 -10.04 -20.32
CA LYS A 40 13.56 -11.39 -20.93
C LYS A 40 14.83 -12.17 -20.51
N SER A 41 15.75 -11.59 -19.75
CA SER A 41 16.95 -12.29 -19.25
C SER A 41 17.05 -12.38 -17.73
N ALA A 42 16.05 -11.94 -16.96
CA ALA A 42 15.90 -12.40 -15.57
C ALA A 42 14.91 -13.57 -15.56
N ASP A 43 15.01 -14.44 -14.56
CA ASP A 43 14.09 -15.56 -14.41
C ASP A 43 12.73 -15.01 -13.91
N PHE A 44 11.95 -14.47 -14.83
CA PHE A 44 10.57 -14.07 -14.60
C PHE A 44 9.69 -15.23 -15.00
N SER A 45 9.29 -16.07 -14.05
CA SER A 45 8.10 -16.87 -14.31
C SER A 45 6.89 -15.97 -14.08
N THR A 46 6.23 -15.57 -15.18
CA THR A 46 4.88 -14.98 -15.13
C THR A 46 3.96 -15.86 -14.27
N GLU A 47 4.23 -17.17 -14.26
CA GLU A 47 3.62 -18.16 -13.37
C GLU A 47 3.81 -17.85 -11.89
N TYR A 48 5.02 -17.55 -11.39
CA TYR A 48 5.24 -17.21 -9.98
C TYR A 48 4.44 -15.98 -9.53
N TYR A 49 4.39 -14.92 -10.35
CA TYR A 49 3.61 -13.74 -10.01
C TYR A 49 2.10 -13.97 -10.10
N GLN A 50 1.65 -14.80 -11.05
CA GLN A 50 0.25 -15.23 -11.14
C GLN A 50 -0.13 -16.11 -9.95
N GLU A 51 0.73 -17.03 -9.53
CA GLU A 51 0.55 -17.85 -8.34
C GLU A 51 0.49 -16.99 -7.09
N LYS A 52 1.43 -16.06 -6.89
CA LYS A 52 1.40 -15.14 -5.76
C LYS A 52 0.20 -14.21 -5.78
N SER A 53 -0.23 -13.72 -6.94
CA SER A 53 -1.48 -12.95 -7.05
C SER A 53 -2.68 -13.79 -6.63
N LYS A 54 -2.75 -15.06 -7.05
CA LYS A 54 -3.83 -15.97 -6.63
C LYS A 54 -3.81 -16.25 -5.14
N GLU A 55 -2.63 -16.44 -4.54
CA GLU A 55 -2.47 -16.60 -3.09
C GLU A 55 -2.97 -15.36 -2.34
N ILE A 56 -2.57 -14.16 -2.79
CA ILE A 56 -3.03 -12.89 -2.24
C ILE A 56 -4.55 -12.76 -2.35
N ASP A 57 -5.11 -13.01 -3.53
CA ASP A 57 -6.55 -12.96 -3.78
C ASP A 57 -7.30 -13.95 -2.88
N ALA A 58 -6.78 -15.17 -2.72
CA ALA A 58 -7.36 -16.18 -1.84
C ALA A 58 -7.35 -15.72 -0.36
N CYS A 59 -6.29 -15.05 0.09
CA CYS A 59 -6.27 -14.46 1.44
C CYS A 59 -7.34 -13.38 1.59
N TYR A 60 -7.52 -12.49 0.62
CA TYR A 60 -8.58 -11.49 0.66
C TYR A 60 -9.97 -12.13 0.69
N ASP A 61 -10.19 -13.13 -0.15
CA ASP A 61 -11.46 -13.83 -0.23
C ASP A 61 -11.78 -14.58 1.07
N GLU A 62 -10.77 -15.13 1.74
CA GLU A 62 -10.90 -15.75 3.05
C GLU A 62 -11.34 -14.75 4.13
N ILE A 63 -10.67 -13.59 4.21
CA ILE A 63 -11.01 -12.53 5.16
C ILE A 63 -12.46 -12.06 4.94
N ILE A 64 -12.86 -11.85 3.69
CA ILE A 64 -14.21 -11.40 3.35
C ILE A 64 -15.25 -12.49 3.62
N ARG A 65 -14.92 -13.76 3.38
CA ARG A 65 -15.80 -14.92 3.65
C ARG A 65 -16.11 -15.06 5.14
N GLU A 66 -15.19 -14.67 6.01
CA GLU A 66 -15.33 -14.73 7.47
C GLU A 66 -16.00 -13.49 8.06
N MET A 67 -16.20 -12.44 7.25
CA MET A 67 -16.88 -11.22 7.66
C MET A 67 -18.34 -11.53 8.08
N PRO A 68 -18.80 -11.01 9.24
CA PRO A 68 -20.20 -11.12 9.64
C PRO A 68 -21.16 -10.53 8.60
N LYS A 69 -22.34 -11.16 8.45
CA LYS A 69 -23.36 -10.70 7.50
C LYS A 69 -24.05 -9.43 7.99
N ASN A 70 -24.46 -8.58 7.05
CA ASN A 70 -25.24 -7.35 7.26
C ASN A 70 -24.50 -6.24 8.04
N MET A 71 -23.17 -6.20 7.95
CA MET A 71 -22.41 -5.04 8.42
C MET A 71 -22.71 -3.81 7.57
N ASN A 72 -22.81 -2.64 8.20
CA ASN A 72 -22.72 -1.37 7.50
C ASN A 72 -21.25 -1.04 7.15
N GLU A 73 -21.03 0.02 6.36
CA GLU A 73 -19.69 0.39 5.88
C GLU A 73 -18.70 0.63 7.02
N LYS A 74 -19.12 1.31 8.10
CA LYS A 74 -18.26 1.59 9.26
C LYS A 74 -17.91 0.32 10.02
N GLU A 75 -18.87 -0.59 10.19
CA GLU A 75 -18.64 -1.90 10.84
C GLU A 75 -17.69 -2.76 10.02
N ALA A 76 -17.79 -2.75 8.69
CA ALA A 76 -16.89 -3.47 7.79
C ALA A 76 -15.46 -2.91 7.88
N VAL A 77 -15.29 -1.58 7.86
CA VAL A 77 -13.97 -0.94 8.06
C VAL A 77 -13.38 -1.35 9.40
N GLN A 78 -14.18 -1.30 10.48
CA GLN A 78 -13.72 -1.70 11.81
C GLN A 78 -13.35 -3.19 11.88
N TYR A 79 -14.08 -4.06 11.18
CA TYR A 79 -13.73 -5.48 11.05
C TYR A 79 -12.36 -5.66 10.38
N PHE A 80 -12.09 -4.96 9.28
CA PHE A 80 -10.79 -5.03 8.60
C PHE A 80 -9.65 -4.46 9.44
N LEU A 81 -9.87 -3.38 10.19
CA LEU A 81 -8.88 -2.86 11.14
C LEU A 81 -8.55 -3.85 12.26
N ASN A 82 -9.57 -4.55 12.80
CA ASN A 82 -9.35 -5.63 13.76
C ASN A 82 -8.53 -6.76 13.14
N TRP A 83 -8.86 -7.17 11.91
CA TRP A 83 -8.09 -8.19 11.22
C TRP A 83 -6.62 -7.77 11.03
N ILE A 84 -6.37 -6.54 10.57
CA ILE A 84 -5.01 -5.99 10.41
C ILE A 84 -4.28 -5.97 11.75
N LYS A 85 -4.91 -5.49 12.83
CA LYS A 85 -4.35 -5.48 14.18
C LYS A 85 -3.89 -6.86 14.64
N ASP A 86 -4.72 -7.87 14.42
CA ASP A 86 -4.51 -9.20 14.96
C ASP A 86 -3.58 -10.06 14.08
N ASN A 87 -3.38 -9.66 12.82
CA ASN A 87 -2.69 -10.48 11.82
C ASN A 87 -1.53 -9.79 11.11
N VAL A 88 -1.26 -8.50 11.31
CA VAL A 88 -0.20 -7.78 10.59
C VAL A 88 0.71 -7.02 11.56
N GLU A 89 1.99 -7.39 11.55
CA GLU A 89 3.04 -6.70 12.31
C GLU A 89 3.60 -5.51 11.52
N TYR A 90 3.85 -4.40 12.21
CA TYR A 90 4.52 -3.25 11.60
C TYR A 90 6.03 -3.50 11.49
N ASP A 91 6.57 -3.38 10.29
CA ASP A 91 7.99 -3.60 10.02
C ASP A 91 8.83 -2.34 10.29
N TYR A 92 9.55 -2.34 11.41
CA TYR A 92 10.45 -1.25 11.78
C TYR A 92 11.86 -1.36 11.19
N SER A 93 12.21 -2.49 10.55
CA SER A 93 13.58 -2.73 10.04
C SER A 93 14.02 -1.72 8.97
N VAL A 94 13.05 -1.11 8.28
CA VAL A 94 13.29 -0.03 7.32
C VAL A 94 13.88 1.22 7.98
N TYR A 95 13.69 1.44 9.28
CA TYR A 95 14.23 2.57 10.04
C TYR A 95 15.55 2.26 10.75
N GLU A 96 15.90 0.98 10.94
CA GLU A 96 17.14 0.56 11.63
C GLU A 96 18.39 0.72 10.75
N SER A 97 18.19 0.81 9.45
CA SER A 97 19.25 1.04 8.49
C SER A 97 19.30 2.52 8.14
N SER A 98 20.50 3.10 8.12
CA SER A 98 20.79 4.50 7.77
C SER A 98 20.45 4.80 6.31
N ILE A 99 19.18 4.72 5.95
CA ILE A 99 18.69 4.70 4.58
C ILE A 99 18.22 6.12 4.22
N GLU A 100 19.11 6.82 3.51
CA GLU A 100 18.77 7.90 2.57
C GLU A 100 17.53 7.58 1.71
N PRO A 101 16.81 8.62 1.25
CA PRO A 101 15.39 8.80 1.47
C PRO A 101 14.55 7.66 0.90
N TYR A 102 13.62 7.19 1.75
CA TYR A 102 12.49 6.28 1.54
C TYR A 102 12.02 6.03 0.09
N TYR A 103 11.97 7.08 -0.74
CA TYR A 103 11.50 7.02 -2.12
C TYR A 103 12.53 6.52 -3.13
N ASP A 104 13.83 6.75 -2.93
CA ASP A 104 14.87 6.34 -3.89
C ASP A 104 15.11 4.82 -3.87
N LYS A 105 14.81 4.14 -2.74
CA LYS A 105 15.01 2.68 -2.59
C LYS A 105 13.77 1.82 -2.83
N LEU A 106 12.58 2.41 -2.90
CA LEU A 106 11.34 1.72 -3.31
C LEU A 106 11.49 1.05 -4.69
N TYR A 107 12.33 1.63 -5.56
CA TYR A 107 12.66 1.10 -6.88
C TYR A 107 13.92 0.21 -6.92
N GLU A 108 14.71 0.13 -5.84
CA GLU A 108 16.06 -0.46 -5.86
C GLU A 108 16.20 -1.81 -5.16
N ASN A 109 15.29 -2.18 -4.25
CA ASN A 109 15.46 -3.37 -3.41
C ASN A 109 14.28 -4.36 -3.49
N GLU A 110 14.61 -5.64 -3.67
CA GLU A 110 13.70 -6.79 -3.46
C GLU A 110 12.98 -6.73 -2.10
N VAL A 111 13.68 -6.25 -1.07
CA VAL A 111 13.17 -6.03 0.29
C VAL A 111 12.00 -5.02 0.32
N TYR A 112 11.97 -4.05 -0.59
CA TYR A 112 10.90 -3.03 -0.62
C TYR A 112 9.69 -3.43 -1.48
N ALA A 113 9.80 -4.46 -2.31
CA ALA A 113 8.63 -5.05 -2.91
C ALA A 113 7.92 -6.03 -1.96
N ASP A 114 8.60 -6.49 -0.90
CA ASP A 114 7.96 -7.17 0.24
C ASP A 114 7.19 -6.21 1.14
N VAL A 115 7.58 -4.93 1.24
CA VAL A 115 6.74 -3.92 1.94
C VAL A 115 5.53 -3.45 1.12
N SER A 116 5.28 -4.06 -0.04
CA SER A 116 4.04 -3.94 -0.82
C SER A 116 2.90 -4.76 -0.21
N ASN A 117 1.73 -4.74 -0.86
CA ASN A 117 0.58 -5.62 -0.55
C ASN A 117 1.00 -7.09 -0.30
N LYS A 118 1.97 -7.60 -1.08
CA LYS A 118 2.38 -9.01 -1.06
C LYS A 118 2.97 -9.45 0.29
N GLY A 119 3.99 -8.78 0.82
CA GLY A 119 4.58 -9.19 2.11
C GLY A 119 3.66 -8.86 3.28
N CYS A 120 2.83 -7.82 3.15
CA CYS A 120 1.86 -7.49 4.19
C CYS A 120 0.79 -8.59 4.36
N ILE A 121 0.25 -9.14 3.27
CA ILE A 121 -0.86 -10.09 3.31
C ILE A 121 -0.39 -11.54 3.47
N LEU A 122 0.72 -11.93 2.82
CA LEU A 122 1.25 -13.31 2.87
C LEU A 122 2.18 -13.51 4.06
N ASP A 123 3.13 -12.58 4.28
CA ASP A 123 4.12 -12.68 5.36
C ASP A 123 3.65 -12.03 6.66
N LYS A 124 2.43 -11.46 6.67
CA LYS A 124 1.80 -10.86 7.86
C LYS A 124 2.63 -9.74 8.47
N ARG A 125 3.40 -9.03 7.64
CA ARG A 125 4.34 -7.98 8.07
C ARG A 125 4.49 -6.88 7.02
N GLY A 126 4.42 -5.62 7.44
CA GLY A 126 4.32 -4.50 6.50
C GLY A 126 4.67 -3.13 7.05
N ILE A 127 4.90 -2.16 6.16
CA ILE A 127 5.01 -0.72 6.52
C ILE A 127 3.75 0.05 6.09
N CYS A 128 3.74 1.36 6.33
CA CYS A 128 2.58 2.22 6.09
C CYS A 128 1.94 2.11 4.71
N GLY A 129 2.72 2.05 3.63
CA GLY A 129 2.18 1.88 2.28
C GLY A 129 1.46 0.54 2.07
N GLY A 130 2.11 -0.57 2.43
CA GLY A 130 1.54 -1.91 2.23
C GLY A 130 0.29 -2.16 3.08
N ILE A 131 0.30 -1.73 4.35
CA ILE A 131 -0.88 -1.83 5.24
C ILE A 131 -2.05 -0.98 4.70
N SER A 132 -1.77 0.22 4.18
CA SER A 132 -2.80 1.07 3.55
C SER A 132 -3.39 0.45 2.28
N ILE A 133 -2.58 -0.27 1.50
CA ILE A 133 -3.07 -1.02 0.33
C ILE A 133 -3.99 -2.16 0.76
N ILE A 134 -3.66 -2.92 1.82
CA ILE A 134 -4.52 -4.00 2.34
C ILE A 134 -5.89 -3.48 2.70
N LEU A 135 -5.96 -2.43 3.54
CA LEU A 135 -7.24 -1.88 3.98
C LEU A 135 -8.05 -1.38 2.78
N SER A 136 -7.39 -0.67 1.84
CA SER A 136 -8.05 -0.17 0.64
C SER A 136 -8.62 -1.29 -0.24
N GLU A 137 -7.88 -2.37 -0.43
CA GLU A 137 -8.31 -3.52 -1.24
C GLU A 137 -9.47 -4.27 -0.57
N LEU A 138 -9.40 -4.51 0.74
CA LEU A 138 -10.51 -5.12 1.51
C LEU A 138 -11.79 -4.28 1.40
N CYS A 139 -11.70 -2.97 1.61
CA CYS A 139 -12.82 -2.04 1.46
C CYS A 139 -13.42 -2.07 0.05
N ASN A 140 -12.58 -1.98 -0.99
CA ASN A 140 -13.06 -1.97 -2.38
C ASN A 140 -13.77 -3.27 -2.76
N ARG A 141 -13.31 -4.43 -2.27
CA ARG A 141 -13.94 -5.72 -2.55
C ARG A 141 -15.33 -5.87 -1.95
N VAL A 142 -15.64 -5.15 -0.88
CA VAL A 142 -16.97 -5.13 -0.27
C VAL A 142 -17.81 -3.90 -0.67
N GLY A 143 -17.34 -3.15 -1.67
CA GLY A 143 -18.09 -2.03 -2.26
C GLY A 143 -17.83 -0.66 -1.62
N ILE A 144 -16.91 -0.55 -0.66
CA ILE A 144 -16.51 0.72 -0.05
C ILE A 144 -15.37 1.31 -0.88
N THR A 145 -15.63 2.43 -1.56
CA THR A 145 -14.60 3.09 -2.37
C THR A 145 -13.47 3.58 -1.46
N ALA A 146 -12.27 3.01 -1.59
CA ALA A 146 -11.14 3.33 -0.75
C ALA A 146 -9.83 3.37 -1.53
N TYR A 147 -8.90 4.23 -1.12
CA TYR A 147 -7.61 4.39 -1.76
C TYR A 147 -6.49 4.65 -0.77
N PRO A 148 -5.29 4.09 -1.01
CA PRO A 148 -4.11 4.52 -0.30
C PRO A 148 -3.76 5.95 -0.72
N VAL A 149 -3.46 6.79 0.25
CA VAL A 149 -2.97 8.16 0.06
C VAL A 149 -1.63 8.31 0.77
N PHE A 150 -0.80 9.19 0.25
CA PHE A 150 0.57 9.38 0.72
C PHE A 150 0.84 10.85 1.00
N GLY A 151 1.76 11.07 1.92
CA GLY A 151 2.25 12.40 2.25
C GLY A 151 3.20 12.34 3.43
N THR A 152 3.07 13.28 4.35
CA THR A 152 3.91 13.32 5.55
C THR A 152 3.09 13.38 6.82
N ILE A 153 3.60 12.75 7.87
CA ILE A 153 3.15 12.99 9.24
C ILE A 153 4.19 13.84 9.96
N LYS A 154 3.73 14.85 10.68
CA LYS A 154 4.53 15.55 11.67
C LYS A 154 4.28 14.91 13.04
N SER A 155 5.33 14.29 13.59
CA SER A 155 5.33 13.65 14.92
C SER A 155 6.55 14.15 15.68
N ASP A 156 6.37 14.70 16.88
CA ASP A 156 7.43 15.28 17.73
C ASP A 156 8.38 16.24 16.99
N GLY A 157 7.82 17.03 16.07
CA GLY A 157 8.57 18.01 15.27
C GLY A 157 9.33 17.43 14.06
N THR A 158 9.32 16.10 13.87
CA THR A 158 9.92 15.42 12.73
C THR A 158 8.87 15.18 11.64
N LEU A 159 9.22 15.45 10.39
CA LEU A 159 8.42 15.10 9.21
C LEU A 159 8.82 13.72 8.72
N ILE A 160 7.86 12.81 8.63
CA ILE A 160 8.06 11.42 8.25
C ILE A 160 7.17 11.12 7.04
N PRO A 161 7.72 10.64 5.90
CA PRO A 161 6.92 10.13 4.80
C PRO A 161 6.01 8.99 5.27
N HIS A 162 4.73 9.07 4.93
CA HIS A 162 3.71 8.17 5.48
C HIS A 162 2.59 7.89 4.48
N GLY A 163 1.98 6.71 4.60
CA GLY A 163 0.81 6.30 3.85
C GLY A 163 -0.36 5.97 4.77
N TRP A 164 -1.57 6.37 4.38
CA TRP A 164 -2.83 6.08 5.08
C TRP A 164 -3.95 5.87 4.05
N VAL A 165 -5.21 5.75 4.47
CA VAL A 165 -6.34 5.46 3.58
C VAL A 165 -7.34 6.60 3.57
N ALA A 166 -7.80 6.97 2.37
CA ALA A 166 -9.00 7.77 2.15
C ALA A 166 -10.12 6.85 1.67
N MET A 167 -11.35 7.01 2.17
CA MET A 167 -12.48 6.18 1.81
C MET A 167 -13.79 6.95 1.83
N ARG A 168 -14.75 6.51 1.01
CA ARG A 168 -16.11 7.06 1.00
C ARG A 168 -17.04 6.19 1.83
N VAL A 169 -17.62 6.78 2.87
CA VAL A 169 -18.57 6.15 3.79
C VAL A 169 -19.75 7.11 3.99
N ASP A 170 -20.99 6.62 3.89
CA ASP A 170 -22.22 7.42 4.03
C ASP A 170 -22.15 8.76 3.24
N ASP A 171 -21.74 8.70 1.97
CA ASP A 171 -21.54 9.84 1.04
C ASP A 171 -20.43 10.85 1.39
N SER A 172 -19.66 10.64 2.46
CA SER A 172 -18.57 11.53 2.86
C SER A 172 -17.20 10.86 2.72
N THR A 173 -16.17 11.66 2.45
CA THR A 173 -14.78 11.17 2.43
C THR A 173 -14.19 11.25 3.82
N TYR A 174 -13.84 10.08 4.36
CA TYR A 174 -13.11 9.92 5.60
C TYR A 174 -11.69 9.42 5.34
N TYR A 175 -10.84 9.61 6.33
CA TYR A 175 -9.46 9.17 6.35
C TYR A 175 -9.22 8.35 7.61
N ILE A 176 -8.30 7.39 7.50
CA ILE A 176 -7.83 6.61 8.63
C ILE A 176 -6.42 6.12 8.39
N ASP A 177 -5.61 6.08 9.45
CA ASP A 177 -4.27 5.49 9.43
C ASP A 177 -4.35 4.04 9.96
N PRO A 178 -4.35 3.01 9.09
CA PRO A 178 -4.39 1.63 9.53
C PRO A 178 -3.08 1.18 10.20
N THR A 179 -2.00 1.96 10.13
CA THR A 179 -0.77 1.64 10.85
C THR A 179 -0.88 1.95 12.33
N TYR A 180 -1.76 2.90 12.70
CA TYR A 180 -1.94 3.30 14.10
C TYR A 180 -2.29 2.06 14.95
N VAL A 181 -3.21 1.22 14.47
CA VAL A 181 -3.61 0.02 15.21
C VAL A 181 -2.50 -1.02 15.34
N CYS A 182 -1.64 -1.18 14.31
CA CYS A 182 -0.47 -2.06 14.40
C CYS A 182 0.58 -1.53 15.37
N GLN A 183 0.72 -0.22 15.49
CA GLN A 183 1.76 0.43 16.30
C GLN A 183 1.37 0.59 17.77
N THR A 184 0.09 0.86 18.06
CA THR A 184 -0.40 1.16 19.41
C THR A 184 -1.30 0.07 19.99
N GLY A 185 -1.88 -0.79 19.14
CA GLY A 185 -2.93 -1.73 19.52
C GLY A 185 -4.31 -1.07 19.74
N GLU A 186 -4.40 0.26 19.60
CA GLU A 186 -5.63 1.03 19.77
C GLU A 186 -6.34 1.25 18.43
N MET A 187 -7.67 1.20 18.45
CA MET A 187 -8.46 1.50 17.26
C MET A 187 -8.54 2.99 17.01
N ASP A 188 -8.23 3.39 15.78
CA ASP A 188 -8.47 4.75 15.33
C ASP A 188 -9.89 4.90 14.77
N ASN A 189 -10.42 6.13 14.80
CA ASN A 189 -11.71 6.45 14.22
C ASN A 189 -11.55 7.01 12.81
N LEU A 190 -12.60 6.88 12.00
CA LEU A 190 -12.73 7.62 10.75
C LEU A 190 -12.71 9.13 11.03
N LYS A 191 -11.84 9.86 10.33
CA LYS A 191 -11.62 11.29 10.50
C LYS A 191 -11.85 12.04 9.20
N MET A 192 -12.39 13.24 9.28
CA MET A 192 -12.42 14.16 8.13
C MET A 192 -11.03 14.76 7.90
N LYS A 193 -10.76 15.29 6.69
CA LYS A 193 -9.44 15.87 6.33
C LYS A 193 -8.94 16.91 7.35
N ASN A 194 -9.81 17.83 7.76
CA ASN A 194 -9.49 18.86 8.76
C ASN A 194 -9.18 18.31 10.16
N GLU A 195 -9.63 17.10 10.48
CA GLU A 195 -9.30 16.41 11.72
C GLU A 195 -7.92 15.73 11.63
N MET A 196 -7.58 15.17 10.46
CA MET A 196 -6.24 14.63 10.17
C MET A 196 -5.16 15.72 10.20
N GLU A 197 -5.48 16.92 9.73
CA GLU A 197 -4.54 18.06 9.65
C GLU A 197 -4.42 18.86 10.95
N ARG A 198 -5.20 18.52 11.99
CA ARG A 198 -5.20 19.24 13.26
C ARG A 198 -3.87 19.04 13.99
N ILE A 199 -3.41 20.08 14.67
CA ILE A 199 -2.23 19.98 15.56
C ILE A 199 -2.55 19.01 16.70
N GLY A 200 -1.70 18.01 16.86
CA GLY A 200 -1.77 16.96 17.87
C GLY A 200 -0.55 16.05 17.76
N ASP A 201 -0.63 14.86 18.34
CA ASP A 201 0.48 13.89 18.35
C ASP A 201 0.90 13.45 16.94
N ARG A 202 -0.06 13.35 16.01
CA ARG A 202 0.18 13.13 14.58
C ARG A 202 -0.62 14.14 13.76
N GLN A 203 0.09 14.99 13.03
CA GLN A 203 -0.50 15.91 12.07
C GLN A 203 -0.19 15.41 10.66
N TYR A 204 -1.22 15.06 9.89
CA TYR A 204 -1.08 14.54 8.54
C TYR A 204 -1.13 15.67 7.52
N GLN A 205 -0.29 15.60 6.50
CA GLN A 205 -0.25 16.52 5.37
C GLN A 205 -0.21 15.70 4.09
N LEU A 206 -1.28 15.77 3.30
CA LEU A 206 -1.35 15.16 1.98
C LEU A 206 -0.32 15.81 1.05
N GLU A 207 0.33 15.02 0.20
CA GLU A 207 1.10 15.60 -0.91
C GLU A 207 0.14 16.22 -1.95
N ASP A 208 0.43 17.47 -2.36
CA ASP A 208 -0.40 18.25 -3.29
C ASP A 208 -0.62 17.56 -4.66
N SER A 209 0.16 16.52 -4.98
CA SER A 209 0.07 15.77 -6.24
C SER A 209 -1.03 14.68 -6.28
N PHE A 210 -1.75 14.45 -5.19
CA PHE A 210 -2.83 13.45 -5.10
C PHE A 210 -4.19 14.12 -4.86
N GLU A 211 -4.66 14.91 -5.82
CA GLU A 211 -6.08 15.30 -5.90
C GLU A 211 -6.80 14.34 -6.87
N TYR A 212 -7.89 13.73 -6.40
CA TYR A 212 -8.75 12.80 -7.16
C TYR A 212 -9.65 13.53 -8.15
#